data_AF-A0A951RLM1-F1
#
_entry.id   AF-A0A951RLM1-F1
#
_cell.length_a   1.000
_cell.length_b   1.000
_cell.length_c   1.000
_cell.angle_alpha   90.00
_cell.angle_beta   90.00
_cell.angle_gamma   90.00
#
_symmetry.space_group_name_H-M   'P 1'
#
loop_
_entity.id
_entity.type
_entity.pdbx_description
1 polymer ?
#
loop_
_entity_poly.entity_id
_entity_poly.type
_entity_poly.pdbx_seq_one_letter_code
_entity_poly.pdbx_strand_id
1 'polypeptide(L)' 'GVATQKDSLRARIHIDISARQLANFFSATNELIGVIARACGYDDVRKFNFADLSTINYDIHKLTGIHYAGIH' A
#
# COMPACT_ATOMS: atom_id res chain seq x y z
N GLY A 1 9.75 15.91 -16.87
CA GLY A 1 10.95 15.15 -17.21
C GLY A 1 10.76 13.65 -17.30
N VAL A 2 9.74 13.05 -16.68
CA VAL A 2 9.62 11.57 -16.56
C VAL A 2 9.01 10.93 -17.81
N ALA A 3 7.76 11.23 -18.14
CA ALA A 3 7.09 10.70 -19.33
C ALA A 3 7.13 11.68 -20.51
N THR A 4 8.32 12.16 -20.88
CA THR A 4 8.50 13.14 -21.96
C THR A 4 9.80 12.93 -22.71
N GLN A 5 9.77 13.13 -24.04
CA GLN A 5 10.93 13.04 -24.92
C GLN A 5 11.61 14.41 -25.16
N LYS A 6 11.00 15.52 -24.73
CA LYS A 6 11.59 16.85 -24.92
C LYS A 6 12.77 17.04 -23.97
N ASP A 7 13.96 17.31 -24.51
CA ASP A 7 15.21 17.39 -23.73
C ASP A 7 15.16 18.41 -22.58
N SER A 8 14.64 19.61 -22.84
CA SER A 8 14.50 20.65 -21.81
C SER A 8 13.58 20.26 -20.65
N LEU A 9 12.63 19.36 -20.88
CA LEU A 9 11.76 18.82 -19.86
C LEU A 9 12.40 17.63 -19.15
N ARG A 10 13.12 16.78 -19.87
CA ARG A 10 13.85 15.61 -19.35
C ARG A 10 14.95 16.01 -18.37
N ALA A 11 15.70 17.07 -18.69
CA ALA A 11 16.75 17.63 -17.83
C ALA A 11 16.27 18.12 -16.46
N ARG A 12 14.95 18.28 -16.25
CA ARG A 12 14.37 18.69 -14.96
C ARG A 12 14.32 17.57 -13.91
N ILE A 13 14.65 16.32 -14.26
CA ILE A 13 14.72 15.24 -13.27
C ILE A 13 16.04 15.34 -12.51
N HIS A 14 15.95 15.42 -11.18
CA HIS A 14 17.08 15.25 -10.29
C HIS A 14 17.26 13.76 -9.95
N ILE A 15 18.01 13.04 -10.78
CA ILE A 15 18.11 11.57 -10.76
C ILE A 15 18.43 11.03 -9.36
N ASP A 16 19.48 11.53 -8.70
CA ASP A 16 19.91 11.02 -7.40
C ASP A 16 18.88 11.24 -6.28
N ILE A 17 18.21 12.40 -6.30
CA ILE A 17 17.17 12.72 -5.32
C ILE A 17 15.94 11.83 -5.56
N SER A 18 15.52 11.69 -6.82
CA SER A 18 14.38 10.84 -7.19
C SER A 18 14.64 9.37 -6.86
N ALA A 19 15.86 8.87 -7.06
CA ALA A 19 16.23 7.50 -6.70
C ALA A 19 16.14 7.26 -5.18
N ARG A 20 16.63 8.20 -4.36
CA ARG A 20 16.51 8.12 -2.89
C ARG A 20 15.05 8.18 -2.44
N GLN A 21 14.25 9.05 -3.03
CA GLN A 21 12.82 9.15 -2.73
C GLN A 21 12.08 7.86 -3.05
N LEU A 22 12.39 7.22 -4.18
CA LEU A 22 11.81 5.93 -4.56
C LEU A 22 12.21 4.81 -3.58
N ALA A 23 13.49 4.77 -3.19
CA ALA A 23 13.96 3.82 -2.19
C ALA A 23 13.24 4.00 -0.84
N ASN A 24 13.09 5.24 -0.38
CA ASN A 24 12.37 5.56 0.86
C ASN A 24 10.90 5.15 0.77
N PHE A 25 10.24 5.40 -0.37
CA PHE A 25 8.86 4.98 -0.60
C PHE A 25 8.71 3.45 -0.47
N PHE A 26 9.59 2.67 -1.09
CA PHE A 26 9.53 1.22 -0.99
C PHE A 26 9.84 0.72 0.42
N SER A 27 10.83 1.30 1.11
CA SER A 27 11.15 0.92 2.50
C SER A 27 9.97 1.18 3.43
N ALA A 28 9.42 2.39 3.41
CA ALA A 28 8.29 2.78 4.26
C ALA A 28 7.03 1.96 3.95
N THR A 29 6.77 1.69 2.67
CA THR A 29 5.64 0.82 2.25
C THR A 29 5.81 -0.59 2.78
N ASN A 30 7.02 -1.17 2.69
CA ASN A 30 7.30 -2.51 3.18
C ASN A 30 7.17 -2.60 4.71
N GLU A 31 7.64 -1.59 5.45
CA GLU A 31 7.47 -1.50 6.90
C GLU A 31 6.01 -1.44 7.30
N LEU A 32 5.20 -0.60 6.64
CA LEU A 32 3.78 -0.47 6.89
C LEU A 32 3.03 -1.78 6.60
N ILE A 33 3.31 -2.42 5.47
CA ILE A 33 2.73 -3.72 5.12
C ILE A 33 3.06 -4.77 6.19
N GLY A 34 4.29 -4.76 6.73
CA GLY A 34 4.68 -5.63 7.83
C GLY A 34 3.91 -5.38 9.13
N VAL A 35 3.55 -4.13 9.44
CA VAL A 35 2.67 -3.80 10.58
C VAL A 35 1.28 -4.41 10.38
N ILE A 36 0.72 -4.29 9.17
CA ILE A 36 -0.59 -4.87 8.85
C ILE A 36 -0.57 -6.39 8.94
N ALA A 37 0.44 -7.06 8.38
CA ALA A 37 0.60 -8.51 8.47
C ALA A 37 0.60 -9.00 9.92
N ARG A 38 1.36 -8.32 10.79
CA ARG A 38 1.39 -8.63 12.22
C ARG A 38 0.09 -8.36 12.94
N ALA A 39 -0.65 -7.30 12.57
CA ALA A 39 -1.96 -7.01 13.14
C ALA A 39 -2.99 -8.12 12.83
N CYS A 40 -2.85 -8.78 11.68
CA CYS A 40 -3.61 -9.98 11.33
C CYS A 40 -3.02 -11.29 11.90
N GLY A 41 -1.93 -11.23 12.66
CA GLY A 41 -1.31 -12.42 13.27
C GLY A 41 -0.34 -13.20 12.36
N TYR A 42 0.14 -12.61 11.26
CA TYR A 42 1.06 -13.25 10.33
C TYR A 42 2.46 -12.61 10.30
N ASP A 43 3.43 -13.40 9.87
CA ASP A 43 4.82 -13.02 9.58
C ASP A 43 5.06 -12.74 8.07
N ASP A 44 4.09 -13.04 7.21
CA ASP A 44 4.19 -12.96 5.76
C ASP A 44 2.83 -12.60 5.14
N VAL A 45 2.83 -11.64 4.20
CA VAL A 45 1.62 -11.15 3.51
C VAL A 45 0.91 -12.22 2.69
N ARG A 46 1.62 -13.28 2.28
CA ARG A 46 1.03 -14.39 1.52
C ARG A 46 0.09 -15.26 2.37
N LYS A 47 0.10 -15.07 3.70
CA LYS A 47 -0.80 -15.76 4.63
C LYS A 47 -2.15 -15.07 4.79
N PHE A 48 -2.32 -13.87 4.23
CA PHE A 48 -3.63 -13.21 4.20
C PHE A 48 -4.67 -14.09 3.51
N ASN A 49 -5.85 -14.11 4.10
CA ASN A 49 -7.02 -14.81 3.59
C ASN A 49 -8.27 -13.94 3.77
N PHE A 50 -9.41 -14.47 3.34
CA PHE A 50 -10.66 -13.71 3.33
C PHE A 50 -11.14 -13.29 4.73
N ALA A 51 -10.78 -14.03 5.78
CA ALA A 51 -11.15 -13.70 7.16
C ALA A 51 -10.42 -12.46 7.69
N ASP A 52 -9.32 -12.04 7.06
CA ASP A 52 -8.57 -10.84 7.45
C ASP A 52 -9.18 -9.55 6.87
N LEU A 53 -10.10 -9.67 5.91
CA LEU A 53 -10.80 -8.51 5.35
C LEU A 53 -11.83 -7.98 6.35
N SER A 54 -11.82 -6.66 6.50
CA SER A 54 -12.82 -5.94 7.29
C SER A 54 -13.20 -4.62 6.60
N THR A 55 -14.42 -4.16 6.85
CA THR A 55 -14.96 -2.93 6.26
C THR A 55 -15.69 -2.10 7.30
N ILE A 56 -15.57 -0.77 7.24
CA ILE A 56 -16.43 0.15 7.99
C ILE A 56 -17.63 0.63 7.17
N ASN A 57 -17.76 0.17 5.93
CA ASN A 57 -18.88 0.50 5.06
C ASN A 57 -19.97 -0.57 5.19
N TYR A 58 -21.15 -0.14 5.65
CA TYR A 58 -22.28 -1.03 5.93
C TYR A 58 -22.86 -1.67 4.66
N ASP A 59 -22.91 -0.94 3.55
CA ASP A 59 -23.41 -1.47 2.28
C ASP A 59 -22.46 -2.56 1.74
N ILE A 60 -21.14 -2.34 1.84
CA ILE A 60 -20.15 -3.37 1.47
C ILE A 60 -20.32 -4.61 2.34
N HIS A 61 -20.44 -4.44 3.66
CA HIS A 61 -20.68 -5.57 4.57
C HIS A 61 -21.92 -6.36 4.15
N LYS A 62 -23.06 -5.67 3.94
CA LYS A 62 -24.34 -6.29 3.57
C LYS A 62 -24.29 -7.02 2.22
N LEU A 63 -23.57 -6.48 1.25
CA LEU A 63 -23.50 -7.03 -0.10
C LEU A 63 -22.48 -8.17 -0.25
N THR A 64 -21.38 -8.13 0.51
CA THR A 64 -20.22 -9.02 0.29
C THR A 64 -19.99 -10.03 1.41
N GLY A 65 -20.58 -9.81 2.59
CA GLY A 65 -20.34 -10.63 3.78
C GLY A 65 -18.98 -10.38 4.45
N ILE A 66 -18.17 -9.43 3.98
CA ILE A 66 -16.93 -9.01 4.65
C ILE A 66 -17.27 -8.48 6.06
N HIS A 67 -16.50 -8.86 7.07
CA HIS A 67 -16.76 -8.47 8.46
C HIS A 67 -16.81 -6.95 8.64
N TYR A 68 -17.86 -6.45 9.31
CA TYR A 68 -17.93 -5.03 9.67
C TYR A 68 -16.97 -4.74 10.84
N ALA A 69 -16.12 -3.73 10.71
CA ALA A 69 -15.10 -3.43 11.70
C ALA A 69 -15.69 -2.72 12.93
N GLY A 70 -15.08 -2.94 14.09
CA GLY A 70 -15.41 -2.21 15.32
C GLY A 70 -16.73 -2.61 15.99
N ILE A 71 -17.34 -3.72 15.56
CA ILE A 71 -18.47 -4.34 16.26
C ILE A 71 -18.02 -5.68 16.84
N HIS A 72 -18.37 -5.89 18.11
CA HIS A 72 -18.30 -7.15 18.83
C HIS A 72 -19.74 -7.56 19.17
#